data_AF-A0A4Q3WCQ1-F1
#
_entry.id   AF-A0A4Q3WCQ1-F1
#
_cell.length_a   1.000
_cell.length_b   1.000
_cell.length_c   1.000
_cell.angle_alpha   90.00
_cell.angle_beta   90.00
_cell.angle_gamma   90.00
#
_symmetry.space_group_name_H-M   'P 1'
#
loop_
_entity.id
_entity.type
_entity.pdbx_description
1 polymer ?
#
loop_
_entity_poly.entity_id
_entity_poly.type
_entity_poly.pdbx_seq_one_letter_code
_entity_poly.pdbx_strand_id
1 'polypeptide(L)'
;MSNCFDREPKREKARSAFSFPRLAGSDELCQLVTDYGGIAEVSKDFKIGADLLNRYMVGQLEPPYSLLLAIYWQSSYGFRQGFAESHWTHQYNSFTRKQAEAKVRYLETVVQHAIQLLEHRPEAADLARQMLAQVAAERSSGDPLAGSKPLIRDGAQPIVN
;
A
#
# COMPACT_ATOMS: atom_id res chain seq x y z
N MET A 1 40.78 -10.83 -5.75
CA MET A 1 39.60 -11.15 -6.58
C MET A 1 38.72 -12.05 -5.74
N SER A 2 37.56 -11.54 -5.29
CA SER A 2 36.65 -12.28 -4.39
C SER A 2 35.63 -13.01 -5.26
N ASN A 3 35.46 -14.33 -5.09
CA ASN A 3 34.47 -15.12 -5.83
C ASN A 3 33.04 -14.72 -5.40
N CYS A 4 32.14 -14.57 -6.38
CA CYS A 4 30.73 -14.26 -6.18
C CYS A 4 29.93 -15.36 -5.44
N PHE A 5 30.51 -16.53 -5.21
CA PHE A 5 29.78 -17.72 -4.75
C PHE A 5 29.70 -17.89 -3.22
N ASP A 6 30.37 -17.04 -2.42
CA ASP A 6 30.60 -17.30 -0.99
C ASP A 6 29.91 -16.31 -0.02
N ARG A 7 28.63 -15.92 -0.21
CA ARG A 7 27.98 -14.98 0.72
C ARG A 7 26.57 -15.35 1.17
N GLU A 8 26.37 -15.38 2.49
CA GLU A 8 25.10 -15.65 3.17
C GLU A 8 24.09 -14.48 3.07
N PRO A 9 22.77 -14.76 3.07
CA PRO A 9 21.73 -13.74 2.96
C PRO A 9 21.51 -12.98 4.29
N LYS A 10 21.51 -11.64 4.23
CA LYS A 10 21.20 -10.76 5.37
C LYS A 10 19.68 -10.67 5.64
N ARG A 11 19.31 -10.70 6.94
CA ARG A 11 17.92 -10.58 7.44
C ARG A 11 17.32 -9.19 7.20
N GLU A 12 16.09 -9.14 6.71
CA GLU A 12 15.37 -7.91 6.37
C GLU A 12 14.47 -7.39 7.51
N LYS A 13 14.40 -6.06 7.64
CA LYS A 13 13.45 -5.34 8.52
C LYS A 13 12.13 -5.05 7.79
N ALA A 14 11.06 -4.89 8.57
CA ALA A 14 9.66 -4.77 8.16
C ALA A 14 9.43 -3.92 6.90
N ARG A 15 8.82 -4.53 5.88
CA ARG A 15 8.61 -3.98 4.54
C ARG A 15 7.33 -3.15 4.44
N SER A 16 7.42 -2.01 3.76
CA SER A 16 6.30 -1.24 3.21
C SER A 16 5.49 -2.12 2.24
N ALA A 17 4.16 -1.93 2.18
CA ALA A 17 3.24 -2.72 1.35
C ALA A 17 3.56 -2.68 -0.16
N PHE A 18 4.35 -1.70 -0.62
CA PHE A 18 5.01 -1.70 -1.93
C PHE A 18 6.42 -1.13 -1.76
N SER A 19 7.36 -1.98 -1.36
CA SER A 19 8.78 -1.61 -1.46
C SER A 19 9.32 -2.09 -2.79
N PHE A 20 9.64 -1.14 -3.68
CA PHE A 20 10.45 -1.46 -4.86
C PHE A 20 11.75 -2.16 -4.41
N PRO A 21 12.15 -3.23 -5.10
CA PRO A 21 13.39 -3.90 -4.78
C PRO A 21 14.53 -2.90 -4.98
N ARG A 22 15.45 -2.83 -4.00
CA ARG A 22 16.67 -2.04 -4.14
C ARG A 22 17.65 -2.88 -4.95
N LEU A 23 17.62 -2.68 -6.27
CA LEU A 23 18.50 -3.35 -7.22
C LEU A 23 19.54 -2.35 -7.73
N ALA A 24 20.82 -2.72 -7.72
CA ALA A 24 21.95 -1.95 -8.16
C ALA A 24 23.18 -2.85 -8.43
N GLY A 25 23.85 -2.56 -9.54
CA GLY A 25 25.20 -3.07 -9.80
C GLY A 25 25.29 -4.48 -10.37
N SER A 26 26.54 -4.91 -10.57
CA SER A 26 26.92 -6.15 -11.26
C SER A 26 26.65 -7.41 -10.44
N ASP A 27 26.84 -7.35 -9.12
CA ASP A 27 26.69 -8.50 -8.23
C ASP A 27 25.24 -9.01 -8.24
N GLU A 28 24.30 -8.08 -8.18
CA GLU A 28 22.87 -8.38 -8.16
C GLU A 28 22.38 -8.84 -9.53
N LEU A 29 22.93 -8.27 -10.62
CA LEU A 29 22.70 -8.82 -11.96
C LEU A 29 23.19 -10.26 -12.08
N CYS A 30 24.38 -10.58 -11.56
CA CYS A 30 24.92 -11.93 -11.62
C CYS A 30 24.01 -12.95 -10.94
N GLN A 31 23.50 -12.61 -9.76
CA GLN A 31 22.56 -13.45 -9.04
C GLN A 31 21.25 -13.62 -9.83
N LEU A 32 20.69 -12.52 -10.32
CA LEU A 32 19.45 -12.54 -11.11
C LEU A 32 19.57 -13.37 -12.39
N VAL A 33 20.67 -13.22 -13.13
CA VAL A 33 20.93 -14.00 -14.35
C VAL A 33 21.06 -15.48 -14.01
N THR A 34 21.73 -15.82 -12.92
CA THR A 34 21.88 -17.22 -12.47
C THR A 34 20.52 -17.81 -12.09
N ASP A 35 19.74 -17.09 -11.30
CA ASP A 35 18.42 -17.52 -10.81
C ASP A 35 17.39 -17.64 -11.93
N TYR A 36 17.53 -16.86 -13.01
CA TYR A 36 16.65 -16.91 -14.18
C TYR A 36 16.90 -18.15 -15.06
N GLY A 37 18.12 -18.70 -15.06
CA GLY A 37 18.51 -19.82 -15.93
C GLY A 37 19.79 -19.59 -16.74
N GLY A 38 20.51 -18.50 -16.47
CA GLY A 38 21.79 -18.17 -17.07
C GLY A 38 21.73 -17.21 -18.25
N ILE A 39 22.91 -16.85 -18.76
CA ILE A 39 23.10 -15.83 -19.81
C ILE A 39 22.30 -16.16 -21.07
N ALA A 40 22.26 -17.43 -21.49
CA ALA A 40 21.60 -17.83 -22.73
C ALA A 40 20.09 -17.55 -22.71
N GLU A 41 19.40 -17.91 -21.61
CA GLU A 41 17.97 -17.68 -21.46
C GLU A 41 17.66 -16.18 -21.31
N VAL A 42 18.44 -15.45 -20.50
CA VAL A 42 18.26 -14.00 -20.35
C VAL A 42 18.47 -13.28 -21.70
N SER A 43 19.53 -13.61 -22.44
CA SER A 43 19.78 -13.03 -23.77
C SER A 43 18.65 -13.31 -24.75
N LYS A 44 18.08 -14.51 -24.73
CA LYS A 44 17.00 -14.93 -25.61
C LYS A 44 15.68 -14.23 -25.30
N ASP A 45 15.31 -14.12 -24.03
CA ASP A 45 14.01 -13.60 -23.61
C ASP A 45 13.97 -12.08 -23.56
N PHE A 46 15.04 -11.45 -23.04
CA PHE A 46 15.14 -9.99 -22.94
C PHE A 46 15.73 -9.33 -24.21
N LYS A 47 16.13 -10.13 -25.21
CA LYS A 47 16.73 -9.66 -26.47
C LYS A 47 17.98 -8.81 -26.26
N ILE A 48 18.84 -9.25 -25.36
CA ILE A 48 20.11 -8.58 -25.01
C ILE A 48 21.26 -9.42 -25.52
N GLY A 49 22.21 -8.79 -26.22
CA GLY A 49 23.42 -9.48 -26.67
C GLY A 49 24.20 -10.07 -25.49
N ALA A 50 24.60 -11.34 -25.59
CA ALA A 50 25.33 -12.03 -24.53
C ALA A 50 26.64 -11.31 -24.14
N ASP A 51 27.32 -10.67 -25.10
CA ASP A 51 28.51 -9.86 -24.84
C ASP A 51 28.20 -8.63 -23.97
N LEU A 52 27.11 -7.91 -24.28
CA LEU A 52 26.67 -6.77 -23.48
C LEU A 52 26.27 -7.20 -22.06
N LEU A 53 25.55 -8.32 -21.93
CA LEU A 53 25.17 -8.87 -20.63
C LEU A 53 26.40 -9.27 -19.81
N ASN A 54 27.39 -9.90 -20.44
CA ASN A 54 28.66 -10.23 -19.80
C ASN A 54 29.39 -8.97 -19.29
N ARG A 55 29.46 -7.91 -20.10
CA ARG A 55 30.07 -6.64 -19.71
C ARG A 55 29.42 -6.02 -18.47
N TYR A 56 28.09 -6.13 -18.34
CA TYR A 56 27.39 -5.73 -17.13
C TYR A 56 27.72 -6.63 -15.93
N MET A 57 27.73 -7.95 -16.13
CA MET A 57 28.00 -8.92 -15.07
C MET A 57 29.42 -8.83 -14.50
N VAL A 58 30.42 -8.54 -15.34
CA VAL A 58 31.82 -8.35 -14.90
C VAL A 58 32.10 -6.94 -14.37
N GLY A 59 31.10 -6.06 -14.35
CA GLY A 59 31.24 -4.68 -13.87
C GLY A 59 32.01 -3.74 -14.81
N GLN A 60 32.20 -4.12 -16.07
CA GLN A 60 32.78 -3.21 -17.09
C GLN A 60 31.81 -2.10 -17.47
N LEU A 61 30.51 -2.37 -17.38
CA LEU A 61 29.43 -1.42 -17.60
C LEU A 61 28.43 -1.52 -16.46
N GLU A 62 27.76 -0.41 -16.14
CA GLU A 62 26.66 -0.43 -15.17
C GLU A 62 25.38 -0.93 -15.84
N PRO A 63 24.70 -1.95 -15.30
CA PRO A 63 23.44 -2.42 -15.84
C PRO A 63 22.33 -1.37 -15.63
N PRO A 64 21.49 -1.12 -16.64
CA PRO A 64 20.30 -0.29 -16.47
C PRO A 64 19.40 -0.85 -15.37
N TYR A 65 18.92 0.01 -14.48
CA TYR A 65 17.98 -0.40 -13.43
C TYR A 65 16.73 -1.11 -13.98
N SER A 66 16.24 -0.69 -15.14
CA SER A 66 15.11 -1.32 -15.82
C SER A 66 15.38 -2.78 -16.20
N LEU A 67 16.62 -3.11 -16.59
CA LEU A 67 17.03 -4.48 -16.90
C LEU A 67 17.02 -5.34 -15.63
N LEU A 68 17.66 -4.84 -14.56
CA LEU A 68 17.65 -5.50 -13.24
C LEU A 68 16.23 -5.77 -12.78
N LEU A 69 15.37 -4.76 -12.86
CA LEU A 69 13.97 -4.86 -12.45
C LEU A 69 13.18 -5.86 -13.31
N ALA A 70 13.44 -5.91 -14.61
CA ALA A 70 12.75 -6.82 -15.52
C ALA A 70 13.11 -8.29 -15.24
N ILE A 71 14.41 -8.61 -15.06
CA ILE A 71 14.85 -9.97 -14.69
C ILE A 71 14.35 -10.32 -13.28
N TYR A 72 14.42 -9.38 -12.35
CA TYR A 72 13.93 -9.55 -10.99
C TYR A 72 12.47 -10.03 -10.94
N TRP A 73 11.55 -9.35 -11.62
CA TRP A 73 10.14 -9.72 -11.57
C TRP A 73 9.82 -11.05 -12.24
N GLN A 74 10.65 -11.51 -13.17
CA GLN A 74 10.51 -12.83 -13.78
C GLN A 74 11.23 -13.94 -13.00
N SER A 75 12.09 -13.59 -12.03
CA SER A 75 12.70 -14.56 -11.13
C SER A 75 11.67 -15.18 -10.17
N SER A 76 11.98 -16.35 -9.64
CA SER A 76 11.15 -17.02 -8.62
C SER A 76 10.97 -16.17 -7.35
N TYR A 77 11.92 -15.29 -7.05
CA TYR A 77 11.85 -14.40 -5.89
C TYR A 77 10.93 -13.22 -6.15
N GLY A 78 11.09 -12.53 -7.28
CA GLY A 78 10.21 -11.42 -7.67
C GLY A 78 8.75 -11.89 -7.81
N PHE A 79 8.52 -13.07 -8.41
CA PHE A 79 7.19 -13.66 -8.48
C PHE A 79 6.57 -13.90 -7.10
N ARG A 80 7.33 -14.51 -6.17
CA ARG A 80 6.84 -14.76 -4.80
C ARG A 80 6.53 -13.46 -4.06
N GLN A 81 7.35 -12.43 -4.24
CA GLN A 81 7.08 -11.12 -3.64
C GLN A 81 5.80 -10.50 -4.21
N GLY A 82 5.67 -10.43 -5.54
CA GLY A 82 4.48 -9.86 -6.18
C GLY A 82 3.20 -10.63 -5.83
N PHE A 83 3.30 -11.96 -5.73
CA PHE A 83 2.20 -12.80 -5.27
C PHE A 83 1.83 -12.51 -3.80
N ALA A 84 2.81 -12.43 -2.90
CA ALA A 84 2.55 -12.12 -1.49
C ALA A 84 1.94 -10.72 -1.32
N GLU A 85 2.46 -9.71 -2.03
CA GLU A 85 1.96 -8.33 -1.98
C GLU A 85 0.53 -8.22 -2.53
N SER A 86 0.25 -8.86 -3.66
CA SER A 86 -1.11 -8.89 -4.22
C SER A 86 -2.10 -9.61 -3.30
N HIS A 87 -1.68 -10.69 -2.65
CA HIS A 87 -2.49 -11.41 -1.66
C HIS A 87 -2.85 -10.52 -0.47
N TRP A 88 -1.87 -9.85 0.15
CA TRP A 88 -2.11 -8.96 1.28
C TRP A 88 -2.94 -7.73 0.89
N THR A 89 -2.67 -7.15 -0.28
CA THR A 89 -3.45 -6.03 -0.80
C THR A 89 -4.91 -6.43 -1.01
N HIS A 90 -5.17 -7.62 -1.58
CA HIS A 90 -6.51 -8.14 -1.74
C HIS A 90 -7.22 -8.36 -0.40
N GLN A 91 -6.54 -8.92 0.60
CA GLN A 91 -7.10 -9.11 1.94
C GLN A 91 -7.46 -7.77 2.59
N TYR A 92 -6.54 -6.80 2.56
CA TYR A 92 -6.76 -5.46 3.11
C TYR A 92 -7.95 -4.77 2.45
N ASN A 93 -8.02 -4.78 1.11
CA ASN A 93 -9.12 -4.19 0.36
C ASN A 93 -10.44 -4.87 0.65
N SER A 94 -10.45 -6.21 0.74
CA SER A 94 -11.66 -6.99 1.06
C SER A 94 -12.19 -6.66 2.45
N PHE A 95 -11.29 -6.52 3.43
CA PHE A 95 -11.66 -6.15 4.80
C PHE A 95 -12.20 -4.72 4.88
N THR A 96 -11.51 -3.77 4.25
CA THR A 96 -11.93 -2.36 4.19
C THR A 96 -13.29 -2.22 3.52
N ARG A 97 -13.53 -2.96 2.43
CA ARG A 97 -14.82 -3.00 1.75
C ARG A 97 -15.93 -3.50 2.67
N LYS A 98 -15.71 -4.62 3.38
CA LYS A 98 -16.68 -5.15 4.36
C LYS A 98 -16.98 -4.16 5.48
N GLN A 99 -15.99 -3.44 5.98
CA GLN A 99 -16.20 -2.39 6.98
C GLN A 99 -17.05 -1.24 6.44
N ALA A 100 -16.75 -0.79 5.21
CA ALA A 100 -17.53 0.26 4.56
C ALA A 100 -18.98 -0.17 4.32
N GLU A 101 -19.20 -1.40 3.82
CA GLU A 101 -20.54 -1.99 3.64
C GLU A 101 -21.32 -2.06 4.97
N ALA A 102 -20.67 -2.49 6.06
CA ALA A 102 -21.29 -2.53 7.39
C ALA A 102 -21.68 -1.13 7.89
N LYS A 103 -20.82 -0.12 7.65
CA LYS A 103 -21.09 1.27 8.02
C LYS A 103 -22.26 1.83 7.22
N VAL A 104 -22.34 1.54 5.92
CA VAL A 104 -23.48 1.94 5.08
C VAL A 104 -24.78 1.33 5.61
N ARG A 105 -24.82 0.01 5.86
CA ARG A 105 -26.02 -0.64 6.41
C ARG A 105 -26.46 -0.08 7.77
N TYR A 106 -25.50 0.23 8.64
CA TYR A 106 -25.79 0.88 9.91
C TYR A 106 -26.41 2.26 9.70
N LEU A 107 -25.84 3.08 8.82
CA LEU A 107 -26.39 4.40 8.50
C LEU A 107 -27.77 4.31 7.85
N GLU A 108 -28.00 3.35 6.95
CA GLU A 108 -29.32 3.07 6.37
C GLU A 108 -30.34 2.76 7.47
N THR A 109 -29.97 1.95 8.46
CA THR A 109 -30.84 1.62 9.61
C THR A 109 -31.16 2.86 10.44
N VAL A 110 -30.16 3.69 10.74
CA VAL A 110 -30.34 4.94 11.49
C VAL A 110 -31.25 5.90 10.72
N VAL A 111 -31.06 6.04 9.41
CA VAL A 111 -31.89 6.89 8.54
C VAL A 111 -33.32 6.38 8.48
N GLN A 112 -33.54 5.07 8.31
CA GLN A 112 -34.87 4.47 8.34
C GLN A 112 -35.58 4.73 9.67
N HIS A 113 -34.87 4.57 10.79
CA HIS A 113 -35.43 4.83 12.11
C HIS A 113 -35.76 6.33 12.30
N ALA A 114 -34.89 7.22 11.82
CA ALA A 114 -35.16 8.66 11.83
C ALA A 114 -36.41 9.00 11.00
N ILE A 115 -36.57 8.44 9.80
CA ILE A 115 -37.76 8.62 8.96
C ILE A 115 -39.02 8.18 9.71
N GLN A 116 -39.02 6.99 10.31
CA GLN A 116 -40.16 6.48 11.08
C GLN A 116 -40.53 7.40 12.26
N LEU A 117 -39.54 7.92 12.99
CA LEU A 117 -39.77 8.86 14.09
C LEU A 117 -40.39 10.17 13.60
N LEU A 118 -39.95 10.66 12.44
CA LEU A 118 -40.48 11.88 11.82
C LEU A 118 -41.89 11.71 11.26
N GLU A 119 -42.20 10.54 10.69
CA GLU A 119 -43.55 10.19 10.23
C GLU A 119 -44.54 10.11 11.40
N HIS A 120 -44.11 9.65 12.58
CA HIS A 120 -44.97 9.53 13.75
C HIS A 120 -45.08 10.82 14.57
N ARG A 121 -44.20 11.81 14.34
CA ARG A 121 -44.25 13.14 14.96
C ARG A 121 -43.84 14.24 13.97
N PRO A 122 -44.76 14.75 13.13
CA PRO A 122 -44.45 15.74 12.10
C PRO A 122 -43.84 17.02 12.68
N GLU A 123 -44.24 17.41 13.90
CA GLU A 123 -43.67 18.58 14.60
C GLU A 123 -42.17 18.42 14.93
N ALA A 124 -41.68 17.19 15.12
CA ALA A 124 -40.27 16.91 15.34
C ALA A 124 -39.45 17.03 14.03
N ALA A 125 -40.08 16.86 12.87
CA ALA A 125 -39.44 17.03 11.56
C ALA A 125 -39.11 18.49 11.28
N ASP A 126 -40.02 19.39 11.64
CA ASP A 126 -39.79 20.82 11.50
C ASP A 126 -38.70 21.31 12.46
N LEU A 127 -38.66 20.78 13.69
CA LEU A 127 -37.58 21.07 14.65
C LEU A 127 -36.21 20.56 14.15
N ALA A 128 -36.15 19.36 13.59
CA ALA A 128 -34.93 18.80 13.01
C ALA A 128 -34.43 19.61 11.80
N ARG A 129 -35.32 20.09 10.92
CA ARG A 129 -34.95 20.99 9.81
C ARG A 129 -34.39 22.32 10.30
N GLN A 130 -34.97 22.90 11.35
CA GLN A 130 -34.47 24.15 11.95
C GLN A 130 -33.07 23.97 12.56
N MET A 131 -32.83 22.86 13.28
CA MET A 131 -31.51 22.57 13.84
C MET A 131 -30.46 22.30 12.75
N LEU A 132 -30.81 21.60 11.67
CA LEU A 132 -29.91 21.39 10.53
C LEU A 132 -29.58 22.69 9.80
N ALA A 133 -30.56 23.60 9.66
CA ALA A 133 -30.34 24.92 9.07
C ALA A 133 -29.41 25.79 9.96
N GLN A 134 -29.56 25.73 11.29
CA GLN A 134 -28.64 26.38 12.22
C GLN A 134 -27.22 25.84 12.12
N VAL A 135 -27.04 24.52 12.13
CA VAL A 135 -25.70 23.89 12.00
C VAL A 135 -25.06 24.21 10.65
N ALA A 136 -25.84 24.27 9.55
CA ALA A 136 -25.34 24.68 8.25
C ALA A 136 -24.91 26.17 8.23
N ALA A 137 -25.67 27.04 8.89
CA ALA A 137 -25.34 28.46 9.03
C ALA A 137 -24.12 28.71 9.93
N GLU A 138 -23.95 27.93 11.00
CA GLU A 138 -22.75 27.97 11.86
C GLU A 138 -21.50 27.47 11.12
N ARG A 139 -21.65 26.51 10.20
CA ARG A 139 -20.54 26.05 9.34
C ARG A 139 -20.20 27.04 8.22
N SER A 140 -21.17 27.80 7.71
CA SER A 140 -20.94 28.79 6.66
C SER A 140 -20.48 30.16 7.17
N SER A 141 -20.61 30.42 8.48
CA SER A 141 -20.15 31.65 9.15
C SER A 141 -18.75 31.52 9.76
N GLY A 142 -18.12 30.34 9.71
CA GLY A 142 -16.74 30.11 10.12
C GLY A 142 -15.75 30.38 8.99
N ASP A 143 -15.14 31.56 8.99
CA ASP A 143 -13.95 31.87 8.19
C ASP A 143 -12.79 30.91 8.53
N PRO A 144 -11.92 30.54 7.56
CA PRO A 144 -10.78 29.67 7.81
C PRO A 144 -9.65 30.47 8.49
N LEU A 145 -9.05 29.90 9.54
CA LEU A 145 -7.86 30.36 10.27
C LEU A 145 -8.10 31.30 11.48
N ALA A 146 -8.49 30.72 12.62
CA ALA A 146 -8.00 31.16 13.92
C ALA A 146 -7.81 29.94 14.84
N GLY A 147 -6.59 29.78 15.35
CA GLY A 147 -6.09 28.57 16.00
C GLY A 147 -6.94 28.07 17.16
N SER A 148 -7.31 26.80 17.09
CA SER A 148 -7.64 25.99 18.26
C SER A 148 -6.62 24.86 18.32
N LYS A 149 -5.68 24.95 19.28
CA LYS A 149 -4.76 23.86 19.63
C LYS A 149 -5.52 22.53 19.73
N PRO A 150 -4.92 21.39 19.32
CA PRO A 150 -5.47 20.10 19.72
C PRO A 150 -5.44 20.04 21.25
N LEU A 151 -6.61 19.95 21.87
CA LEU A 151 -6.72 19.63 23.28
C LEU A 151 -6.32 18.16 23.43
N ILE A 152 -5.02 17.91 23.62
CA ILE A 152 -4.54 16.64 24.15
C ILE A 152 -5.15 16.53 25.54
N ARG A 153 -6.22 15.74 25.68
CA ARG A 153 -6.62 15.22 26.99
C ARG A 153 -5.75 14.01 27.28
N ASP A 154 -4.65 14.28 27.97
CA ASP A 154 -3.99 13.28 28.79
C ASP A 154 -4.97 12.76 29.86
N GLY A 155 -5.05 11.44 29.99
CA GLY A 155 -5.46 10.78 31.23
C GLY A 155 -6.96 10.49 31.42
N ALA A 156 -7.39 9.28 31.08
CA ALA A 156 -8.33 8.50 31.89
C ALA A 156 -8.09 6.99 31.66
N GLN A 157 -7.93 6.28 32.77
CA GLN A 157 -7.42 4.91 32.94
C GLN A 157 -8.31 3.80 32.34
N PRO A 158 -7.76 2.58 32.14
CA PRO A 158 -8.56 1.40 31.78
C PRO A 158 -9.46 0.97 32.94
N ILE A 159 -10.72 0.71 32.62
CA ILE A 159 -11.65 0.01 33.52
C ILE A 159 -11.22 -1.46 33.54
N VAL A 160 -10.76 -1.92 34.70
CA VAL A 160 -10.56 -3.33 35.01
C VAL A 160 -11.92 -3.93 35.41
N ASN A 161 -12.26 -5.06 34.80
CA ASN A 161 -12.96 -6.16 35.46
C ASN A 161 -12.31 -7.45 34.99
#